data_AF-A0A2M9HDF8-F1
#
_entry.id   AF-A0A2M9HDF8-F1
#
_cell.length_a   1.000
_cell.length_b   1.000
_cell.length_c   1.000
_cell.angle_alpha   90.00
_cell.angle_beta   90.00
_cell.angle_gamma   90.00
#
_symmetry.space_group_name_H-M   'P 1'
#
loop_
_entity.id
_entity.type
_entity.pdbx_description
1 polymer ?
#
loop_
_entity_poly.entity_id
_entity_poly.type
_entity_poly.pdbx_seq_one_letter_code
_entity_poly.pdbx_strand_id
1 'polypeptide(L)'
;MIVTIGIGPSTATAQTTQTAAAIPTVTEVPTTTVPVTTTTGDAAAATSGTAMYRMYNRNSGEHFYTSRAAERDYLVKVGWRYEGVGWYAPTTGDPVYRLYNSHAGDHHYTKSAAERNYLVKVGWRYEGIGWRSGGSIAVYRQYNRHARRGSHNYTTSKAENDMLVRVGWRAEGIGWYAAGLGHGANVTPGSSSKPNTGSNSSGSNSKPSNPSTSKPISVPWNSTTQKVRPGKTLNLNVAGLKGATWTSARPQAATVNQNGVVTGKVVGETTIIAKLGSQTFSCKVISIYDYRLYLLNDYAHMNRVDGMGVFAFVKTDDPEPLDIGFDNRQSPNAGAPAQFDDISQQIIEETVSNYARVKGGYVYLTYATKGANTFLLSRVREDQHQYSADRFKLASITMDFADYDTAENQWIDGLIRDHTKPGMTPVEKMNAIADYLGPFGDSGFTYNLSYIDENSRQHAAMLATGPKMSKQPFWQRKYWDSAVSPGALADIANRIGGWDGKATSMYHKYQWGSTDWQRWHSYATATYHGKEYRWSVCPDDFTGVITLPKLDFTNPSWMYPVTMEKMPSELSHF
;
A
#
# COMPACT_ATOMS: atom_id res chain seq x y z
N MET A 1 -8.19 -12.68 69.50
CA MET A 1 -9.53 -13.28 69.63
C MET A 1 -9.73 -14.26 68.47
N ILE A 2 -10.49 -15.34 68.73
CA ILE A 2 -11.31 -16.17 67.81
C ILE A 2 -10.93 -16.04 66.30
N VAL A 3 -10.11 -16.93 65.73
CA VAL A 3 -10.42 -18.32 65.28
C VAL A 3 -11.20 -18.33 63.94
N THR A 4 -10.55 -18.61 62.78
CA THR A 4 -10.47 -19.90 62.03
C THR A 4 -11.82 -20.27 61.34
N ILE A 5 -11.97 -21.07 60.26
CA ILE A 5 -11.12 -21.98 59.47
C ILE A 5 -11.55 -21.87 57.98
N GLY A 6 -10.69 -22.23 57.02
CA GLY A 6 -11.09 -22.58 55.65
C GLY A 6 -11.45 -24.07 55.51
N ILE A 7 -12.32 -24.42 54.54
CA ILE A 7 -12.69 -25.81 54.20
C ILE A 7 -12.75 -25.95 52.67
N GLY A 8 -12.49 -27.16 52.17
CA GLY A 8 -12.37 -27.49 50.74
C GLY A 8 -13.66 -27.96 50.02
N PRO A 9 -13.61 -29.01 49.16
CA PRO A 9 -14.26 -28.94 47.84
C PRO A 9 -15.47 -29.89 47.61
N SER A 10 -16.03 -29.81 46.38
CA SER A 10 -17.14 -30.61 45.81
C SER A 10 -18.54 -30.25 46.37
N THR A 11 -19.66 -30.41 45.67
CA THR A 11 -20.08 -31.39 44.65
C THR A 11 -20.95 -30.77 43.53
N ALA A 12 -21.56 -31.58 42.64
CA ALA A 12 -22.44 -31.13 41.56
C ALA A 12 -23.79 -31.88 41.56
N THR A 13 -24.89 -31.20 41.21
CA THR A 13 -26.24 -31.67 40.76
C THR A 13 -27.23 -30.49 40.87
N ALA A 14 -28.35 -30.37 40.14
CA ALA A 14 -28.74 -30.97 38.86
C ALA A 14 -29.82 -30.12 38.14
N GLN A 15 -29.89 -30.32 36.82
CA GLN A 15 -30.99 -30.07 35.86
C GLN A 15 -32.35 -29.48 36.31
N THR A 16 -32.91 -28.65 35.43
CA THR A 16 -34.27 -28.87 34.88
C THR A 16 -34.26 -28.70 33.36
N THR A 17 -35.20 -29.35 32.68
CA THR A 17 -35.17 -29.63 31.22
C THR A 17 -36.37 -29.01 30.50
N GLN A 18 -36.25 -28.71 29.21
CA GLN A 18 -37.41 -28.71 28.31
C GLN A 18 -37.05 -29.18 26.89
N THR A 19 -37.95 -29.97 26.29
CA THR A 19 -37.85 -30.60 24.96
C THR A 19 -38.04 -29.56 23.84
N ALA A 20 -37.31 -29.56 22.72
CA ALA A 20 -36.99 -30.62 21.74
C ALA A 20 -38.11 -30.87 20.70
N ALA A 21 -37.79 -30.58 19.44
CA ALA A 21 -38.49 -30.96 18.20
C ALA A 21 -37.42 -31.09 17.08
N ALA A 22 -37.61 -31.94 16.07
CA ALA A 22 -36.53 -32.37 15.19
C ALA A 22 -36.98 -32.78 13.77
N ILE A 23 -36.00 -32.94 12.86
CA ILE A 23 -36.06 -33.71 11.58
C ILE A 23 -36.88 -32.98 10.47
N PRO A 24 -36.51 -33.04 9.17
CA PRO A 24 -35.87 -34.17 8.47
C PRO A 24 -34.58 -33.91 7.64
N THR A 25 -33.98 -35.02 7.20
CA THR A 25 -32.80 -35.12 6.33
C THR A 25 -33.10 -36.03 5.13
N VAL A 26 -33.03 -35.51 3.89
CA VAL A 26 -33.12 -36.24 2.59
C VAL A 26 -32.76 -35.24 1.47
N THR A 27 -32.13 -35.55 0.33
CA THR A 27 -31.42 -36.76 -0.18
C THR A 27 -30.35 -36.30 -1.19
N GLU A 28 -29.32 -37.10 -1.49
CA GLU A 28 -28.51 -36.92 -2.71
C GLU A 28 -29.12 -37.68 -3.91
N VAL A 29 -29.08 -37.07 -5.10
CA VAL A 29 -29.36 -37.71 -6.41
C VAL A 29 -28.42 -37.06 -7.46
N PRO A 30 -27.76 -37.81 -8.36
CA PRO A 30 -26.61 -37.32 -9.13
C PRO A 30 -26.95 -36.79 -10.54
N THR A 31 -26.01 -36.08 -11.17
CA THR A 31 -26.06 -35.80 -12.62
C THR A 31 -24.71 -35.94 -13.34
N THR A 32 -24.79 -36.70 -14.43
CA THR A 32 -23.77 -37.11 -15.41
C THR A 32 -23.03 -36.00 -16.15
N THR A 33 -21.84 -36.32 -16.66
CA THR A 33 -21.04 -35.49 -17.58
C THR A 33 -21.33 -35.78 -19.05
N VAL A 34 -21.58 -34.74 -19.87
CA VAL A 34 -21.54 -34.77 -21.35
C VAL A 34 -20.91 -33.45 -21.85
N PRO A 35 -20.11 -33.41 -22.95
CA PRO A 35 -19.14 -32.32 -23.17
C PRO A 35 -19.37 -31.48 -24.46
N VAL A 36 -18.60 -30.38 -24.59
CA VAL A 36 -18.32 -29.62 -25.86
C VAL A 36 -19.57 -28.86 -26.42
N THR A 37 -19.52 -27.63 -26.93
CA THR A 37 -18.53 -26.96 -27.80
C THR A 37 -18.40 -25.45 -27.51
N THR A 38 -17.24 -24.85 -27.80
CA THR A 38 -17.08 -23.39 -27.94
C THR A 38 -17.70 -22.86 -29.24
N THR A 39 -18.38 -21.72 -29.19
CA THR A 39 -18.47 -20.80 -30.34
C THR A 39 -18.20 -19.37 -29.87
N THR A 40 -17.34 -18.66 -30.61
CA THR A 40 -16.86 -17.33 -30.28
C THR A 40 -17.65 -16.24 -30.99
N GLY A 41 -17.94 -15.13 -30.31
CA GLY A 41 -18.25 -13.87 -31.00
C GLY A 41 -19.32 -13.02 -30.35
N ASP A 42 -18.93 -12.20 -29.38
CA ASP A 42 -19.42 -10.82 -29.38
C ASP A 42 -18.31 -9.86 -28.89
N ALA A 43 -18.36 -8.60 -29.31
CA ALA A 43 -17.27 -7.65 -29.12
C ALA A 43 -17.36 -6.98 -27.74
N ALA A 44 -16.51 -7.41 -26.81
CA ALA A 44 -16.39 -6.79 -25.50
C ALA A 44 -15.98 -5.31 -25.62
N ALA A 45 -16.93 -4.40 -25.38
CA ALA A 45 -16.66 -2.98 -25.26
C ALA A 45 -15.63 -2.74 -24.14
N ALA A 46 -14.70 -1.82 -24.36
CA ALA A 46 -13.64 -1.55 -23.39
C ALA A 46 -14.21 -0.93 -22.09
N THR A 47 -14.37 -1.77 -21.06
CA THR A 47 -14.94 -1.40 -19.76
C THR A 47 -14.02 -0.41 -19.04
N SER A 48 -14.33 0.87 -19.21
CA SER A 48 -13.57 1.99 -18.67
C SER A 48 -13.88 2.16 -17.18
N GLY A 49 -12.93 1.82 -16.30
CA GLY A 49 -13.05 2.05 -14.86
C GLY A 49 -12.27 1.05 -14.02
N THR A 50 -12.26 1.26 -12.71
CA THR A 50 -11.74 0.32 -11.71
C THR A 50 -12.79 -0.75 -11.43
N ALA A 51 -12.42 -2.02 -11.51
CA ALA A 51 -13.32 -3.14 -11.24
C ALA A 51 -13.67 -3.23 -9.74
N MET A 52 -14.96 -3.20 -9.39
CA MET A 52 -15.42 -3.51 -8.03
C MET A 52 -15.76 -4.99 -7.93
N TYR A 53 -14.95 -5.74 -7.19
CA TYR A 53 -15.17 -7.16 -6.92
C TYR A 53 -16.35 -7.35 -5.96
N ARG A 54 -17.29 -8.23 -6.32
CA ARG A 54 -18.42 -8.65 -5.48
C ARG A 54 -18.05 -9.95 -4.77
N MET A 55 -18.13 -9.93 -3.45
CA MET A 55 -17.86 -11.06 -2.55
C MET A 55 -19.13 -11.43 -1.80
N TYR A 56 -19.42 -12.73 -1.65
CA TYR A 56 -20.58 -13.24 -0.91
C TYR A 56 -20.17 -14.20 0.20
N ASN A 57 -20.63 -13.94 1.43
CA ASN A 57 -20.45 -14.81 2.57
C ASN A 57 -21.65 -15.75 2.73
N ARG A 58 -21.47 -17.05 2.44
CA ARG A 58 -22.55 -18.04 2.56
C ARG A 58 -23.06 -18.23 3.99
N ASN A 59 -22.26 -17.87 5.01
CA ASN A 59 -22.57 -18.12 6.42
C ASN A 59 -23.42 -17.00 7.05
N SER A 60 -23.38 -15.79 6.49
CA SER A 60 -24.09 -14.61 7.01
C SER A 60 -25.08 -13.99 6.01
N GLY A 61 -24.92 -14.27 4.71
CA GLY A 61 -25.64 -13.58 3.63
C GLY A 61 -25.04 -12.22 3.25
N GLU A 62 -23.92 -11.81 3.86
CA GLU A 62 -23.24 -10.55 3.55
C GLU A 62 -22.74 -10.52 2.10
N HIS A 63 -23.01 -9.40 1.42
CA HIS A 63 -22.25 -9.00 0.23
C HIS A 63 -21.23 -7.94 0.61
N PHE A 64 -20.00 -8.10 0.15
CA PHE A 64 -18.91 -7.15 0.34
C PHE A 64 -18.35 -6.72 -1.02
N TYR A 65 -17.99 -5.43 -1.13
CA TYR A 65 -17.61 -4.79 -2.38
C TYR A 65 -16.28 -4.06 -2.22
N THR A 66 -15.33 -4.32 -3.12
CA THR A 66 -13.99 -3.73 -3.04
C THR A 66 -13.33 -3.53 -4.39
N SER A 67 -12.53 -2.46 -4.49
CA SER A 67 -11.60 -2.19 -5.57
C SER A 67 -10.29 -2.98 -5.44
N ARG A 68 -9.98 -3.53 -4.26
CA ARG A 68 -8.69 -4.17 -3.94
C ARG A 68 -8.71 -5.67 -4.25
N ALA A 69 -7.81 -6.10 -5.14
CA ALA A 69 -7.61 -7.51 -5.46
C ALA A 69 -7.19 -8.33 -4.21
N ALA A 70 -6.27 -7.81 -3.39
CA ALA A 70 -5.84 -8.47 -2.17
C ALA A 70 -6.97 -8.66 -1.12
N GLU A 71 -7.93 -7.74 -1.06
CA GLU A 71 -9.07 -7.84 -0.14
C GLU A 71 -10.10 -8.89 -0.64
N ARG A 72 -10.34 -8.95 -1.96
CA ARG A 72 -11.06 -10.07 -2.62
C ARG A 72 -10.38 -11.41 -2.30
N ASP A 73 -9.08 -11.52 -2.50
CA ASP A 73 -8.35 -12.80 -2.40
C ASP A 73 -8.19 -13.27 -0.94
N TYR A 74 -8.01 -12.34 0.01
CA TYR A 74 -8.11 -12.65 1.44
C TYR A 74 -9.50 -13.21 1.78
N LEU A 75 -10.58 -12.57 1.30
CA LEU A 75 -11.94 -13.03 1.54
C LEU A 75 -12.21 -14.42 0.92
N VAL A 76 -11.70 -14.71 -0.28
CA VAL A 76 -11.72 -16.06 -0.85
C VAL A 76 -10.98 -17.06 0.06
N LYS A 77 -9.78 -16.71 0.53
CA LYS A 77 -8.99 -17.56 1.44
C LYS A 77 -9.70 -17.86 2.77
N VAL A 78 -10.52 -16.92 3.29
CA VAL A 78 -11.34 -17.15 4.50
C VAL A 78 -12.78 -17.60 4.20
N GLY A 79 -13.04 -18.14 3.00
CA GLY A 79 -14.25 -18.90 2.68
C GLY A 79 -15.40 -18.11 2.05
N TRP A 80 -15.19 -16.86 1.62
CA TRP A 80 -16.17 -16.10 0.85
C TRP A 80 -16.15 -16.52 -0.62
N ARG A 81 -17.32 -16.52 -1.28
CA ARG A 81 -17.42 -16.72 -2.72
C ARG A 81 -17.10 -15.41 -3.45
N TYR A 82 -16.13 -15.41 -4.34
CA TYR A 82 -15.99 -14.36 -5.36
C TYR A 82 -17.06 -14.55 -6.44
N GLU A 83 -17.82 -13.49 -6.74
CA GLU A 83 -18.96 -13.52 -7.67
C GLU A 83 -18.69 -12.82 -9.01
N GLY A 84 -17.45 -12.37 -9.20
CA GLY A 84 -17.03 -11.54 -10.33
C GLY A 84 -16.97 -10.05 -10.00
N VAL A 85 -16.73 -9.25 -11.04
CA VAL A 85 -16.81 -7.79 -10.96
C VAL A 85 -18.28 -7.39 -10.95
N GLY A 86 -18.77 -6.68 -9.93
CA GLY A 86 -20.16 -6.20 -9.86
C GLY A 86 -20.42 -4.99 -10.77
N TRP A 87 -19.46 -4.07 -10.88
CA TRP A 87 -19.44 -2.96 -11.84
C TRP A 87 -18.03 -2.39 -11.98
N TYR A 88 -17.82 -1.53 -12.99
CA TYR A 88 -16.61 -0.73 -13.12
C TYR A 88 -16.91 0.71 -12.68
N ALA A 89 -16.24 1.17 -11.62
CA ALA A 89 -16.36 2.54 -11.13
C ALA A 89 -15.44 3.48 -11.96
N PRO A 90 -15.84 4.74 -12.25
CA PRO A 90 -14.93 5.70 -12.86
C PRO A 90 -13.74 6.02 -11.92
N THR A 91 -12.69 6.61 -12.50
CA THR A 91 -11.53 7.14 -11.75
C THR A 91 -11.79 8.55 -11.18
N THR A 92 -12.82 9.24 -11.64
CA THR A 92 -13.23 10.60 -11.25
C THR A 92 -14.72 10.66 -10.90
N GLY A 93 -15.14 11.75 -10.26
CA GLY A 93 -16.54 11.98 -9.88
C GLY A 93 -16.78 11.95 -8.38
N ASP A 94 -18.05 11.85 -7.99
CA ASP A 94 -18.52 11.89 -6.60
C ASP A 94 -17.87 10.76 -5.78
N PRO A 95 -17.50 10.97 -4.50
CA PRO A 95 -17.00 9.91 -3.65
C PRO A 95 -18.11 8.94 -3.23
N VAL A 96 -17.83 7.64 -3.23
CA VAL A 96 -18.60 6.65 -2.47
C VAL A 96 -17.80 6.26 -1.24
N TYR A 97 -18.29 6.67 -0.07
CA TYR A 97 -17.68 6.45 1.23
C TYR A 97 -17.88 5.00 1.70
N ARG A 98 -16.83 4.36 2.22
CA ARG A 98 -16.90 3.07 2.89
C ARG A 98 -16.91 3.27 4.40
N LEU A 99 -17.78 2.56 5.09
CA LEU A 99 -17.85 2.53 6.56
C LEU A 99 -17.95 1.09 7.06
N TYR A 100 -17.42 0.84 8.25
CA TYR A 100 -17.41 -0.46 8.91
C TYR A 100 -17.99 -0.37 10.33
N ASN A 101 -18.78 -1.37 10.72
CA ASN A 101 -19.32 -1.53 12.06
C ASN A 101 -18.67 -2.74 12.75
N SER A 102 -17.77 -2.50 13.71
CA SER A 102 -17.09 -3.56 14.47
C SER A 102 -18.03 -4.45 15.29
N HIS A 103 -19.17 -3.94 15.73
CA HIS A 103 -20.15 -4.70 16.52
C HIS A 103 -21.00 -5.62 15.64
N ALA A 104 -21.32 -5.19 14.41
CA ALA A 104 -22.13 -5.95 13.47
C ALA A 104 -21.29 -6.81 12.50
N GLY A 105 -20.06 -6.42 12.16
CA GLY A 105 -19.32 -6.94 11.00
C GLY A 105 -19.70 -6.30 9.66
N ASP A 106 -20.83 -5.59 9.61
CA ASP A 106 -21.36 -4.95 8.40
C ASP A 106 -20.43 -3.86 7.84
N HIS A 107 -20.43 -3.77 6.52
CA HIS A 107 -19.91 -2.64 5.76
C HIS A 107 -21.05 -1.87 5.10
N HIS A 108 -20.96 -0.54 5.07
CA HIS A 108 -21.91 0.34 4.40
C HIS A 108 -21.21 1.20 3.34
N TYR A 109 -21.91 1.48 2.25
CA TYR A 109 -21.38 2.20 1.10
C TYR A 109 -22.34 3.31 0.68
N THR A 110 -21.87 4.55 0.64
CA THR A 110 -22.78 5.69 0.41
C THR A 110 -22.14 6.87 -0.29
N LYS A 111 -22.90 7.49 -1.21
CA LYS A 111 -22.57 8.79 -1.81
C LYS A 111 -22.96 9.97 -0.91
N SER A 112 -23.72 9.72 0.17
CA SER A 112 -24.21 10.76 1.08
C SER A 112 -23.21 11.06 2.20
N ALA A 113 -22.61 12.25 2.16
CA ALA A 113 -21.75 12.73 3.24
C ALA A 113 -22.52 12.90 4.56
N ALA A 114 -23.83 13.20 4.50
CA ALA A 114 -24.69 13.28 5.69
C ALA A 114 -24.93 11.90 6.33
N GLU A 115 -25.17 10.86 5.52
CA GLU A 115 -25.33 9.49 5.99
C GLU A 115 -24.02 8.96 6.60
N ARG A 116 -22.87 9.20 5.94
CA ARG A 116 -21.54 8.94 6.49
C ARG A 116 -21.35 9.62 7.85
N ASN A 117 -21.61 10.92 7.94
CA ASN A 117 -21.43 11.69 9.18
C ASN A 117 -22.32 11.18 10.33
N TYR A 118 -23.57 10.81 10.01
CA TYR A 118 -24.49 10.21 10.98
C TYR A 118 -23.98 8.85 11.48
N LEU A 119 -23.56 7.96 10.57
CA LEU A 119 -23.04 6.64 10.90
C LEU A 119 -21.77 6.73 11.78
N VAL A 120 -20.85 7.65 11.47
CA VAL A 120 -19.68 7.92 12.32
C VAL A 120 -20.10 8.41 13.71
N LYS A 121 -21.08 9.32 13.80
CA LYS A 121 -21.63 9.79 15.09
C LYS A 121 -22.23 8.67 15.93
N VAL A 122 -22.78 7.61 15.30
CA VAL A 122 -23.29 6.41 16.00
C VAL A 122 -22.31 5.24 16.04
N GLY A 123 -21.00 5.51 15.93
CA GLY A 123 -19.93 4.55 16.24
C GLY A 123 -19.43 3.68 15.09
N TRP A 124 -19.75 4.00 13.83
CA TRP A 124 -19.15 3.33 12.67
C TRP A 124 -17.76 3.92 12.37
N ARG A 125 -16.79 3.06 12.04
CA ARG A 125 -15.50 3.50 11.52
C ARG A 125 -15.66 3.95 10.07
N TYR A 126 -15.30 5.20 9.77
CA TYR A 126 -15.13 5.64 8.37
C TYR A 126 -13.80 5.09 7.83
N GLU A 127 -13.84 4.48 6.65
CA GLU A 127 -12.69 3.81 6.03
C GLU A 127 -12.19 4.50 4.76
N GLY A 128 -12.61 5.75 4.54
CA GLY A 128 -12.27 6.52 3.35
C GLY A 128 -13.24 6.36 2.18
N ILE A 129 -12.76 6.66 0.99
CA ILE A 129 -13.51 6.56 -0.27
C ILE A 129 -13.19 5.20 -0.89
N GLY A 130 -14.20 4.33 -1.02
CA GLY A 130 -14.01 3.01 -1.63
C GLY A 130 -13.83 3.07 -3.15
N TRP A 131 -14.57 3.96 -3.82
CA TRP A 131 -14.52 4.23 -5.26
C TRP A 131 -15.22 5.56 -5.59
N ARG A 132 -15.21 5.95 -6.88
CA ARG A 132 -15.95 7.11 -7.39
C ARG A 132 -17.26 6.71 -8.08
N SER A 133 -18.17 7.67 -8.15
CA SER A 133 -19.49 7.58 -8.77
C SER A 133 -19.57 8.50 -9.98
N GLY A 134 -20.03 7.96 -11.10
CA GLY A 134 -20.15 8.66 -12.38
C GLY A 134 -20.26 7.67 -13.55
N GLY A 135 -20.57 8.18 -14.74
CA GLY A 135 -21.09 7.36 -15.84
C GLY A 135 -22.63 7.28 -15.80
N SER A 136 -23.21 6.39 -16.59
CA SER A 136 -24.66 6.30 -16.82
C SER A 136 -25.33 5.04 -16.25
N ILE A 137 -24.54 4.08 -15.74
CA ILE A 137 -25.05 2.79 -15.27
C ILE A 137 -25.47 2.92 -13.81
N ALA A 138 -26.75 2.80 -13.51
CA ALA A 138 -27.26 2.87 -12.15
C ALA A 138 -26.79 1.66 -11.30
N VAL A 139 -26.31 1.91 -10.09
CA VAL A 139 -26.14 0.89 -9.05
C VAL A 139 -27.25 1.07 -8.02
N TYR A 140 -28.19 0.13 -8.00
CA TYR A 140 -29.35 0.13 -7.12
C TYR A 140 -28.98 -0.33 -5.70
N ARG A 141 -29.49 0.35 -4.68
CA ARG A 141 -29.33 0.00 -3.25
C ARG A 141 -30.60 -0.62 -2.70
N GLN A 142 -30.48 -1.78 -2.04
CA GLN A 142 -31.56 -2.41 -1.29
C GLN A 142 -31.15 -2.60 0.18
N TYR A 143 -32.11 -2.50 1.10
CA TYR A 143 -31.94 -2.66 2.54
C TYR A 143 -32.85 -3.76 3.11
N ASN A 144 -32.30 -4.66 3.91
CA ASN A 144 -33.04 -5.71 4.62
C ASN A 144 -33.14 -5.39 6.12
N ARG A 145 -34.33 -4.97 6.55
CA ARG A 145 -34.62 -4.65 7.97
C ARG A 145 -34.57 -5.86 8.92
N HIS A 146 -34.58 -7.08 8.39
CA HIS A 146 -34.60 -8.33 9.16
C HIS A 146 -33.24 -9.03 9.17
N ALA A 147 -32.26 -8.50 8.44
CA ALA A 147 -30.89 -9.00 8.43
C ALA A 147 -30.17 -8.61 9.73
N ARG A 148 -29.57 -9.60 10.41
CA ARG A 148 -28.69 -9.35 11.59
C ARG A 148 -27.29 -8.88 11.17
N ARG A 149 -26.90 -9.22 9.94
CA ARG A 149 -25.67 -8.84 9.22
C ARG A 149 -25.95 -8.87 7.72
N GLY A 150 -25.14 -8.22 6.90
CA GLY A 150 -25.34 -8.15 5.45
C GLY A 150 -26.56 -7.30 5.08
N SER A 151 -26.80 -6.21 5.83
CA SER A 151 -28.06 -5.47 5.79
C SER A 151 -28.36 -4.74 4.47
N HIS A 152 -27.38 -4.58 3.58
CA HIS A 152 -27.52 -3.88 2.31
C HIS A 152 -26.98 -4.68 1.12
N ASN A 153 -27.60 -4.52 -0.04
CA ASN A 153 -27.15 -5.06 -1.33
C ASN A 153 -26.99 -3.93 -2.36
N TYR A 154 -26.02 -4.10 -3.26
CA TYR A 154 -25.64 -3.12 -4.28
C TYR A 154 -25.42 -3.81 -5.62
N THR A 155 -26.19 -3.43 -6.65
CA THR A 155 -26.19 -4.15 -7.94
C THR A 155 -26.54 -3.26 -9.12
N THR A 156 -25.94 -3.53 -10.29
CA THR A 156 -26.38 -2.96 -11.58
C THR A 156 -27.58 -3.71 -12.18
N SER A 157 -27.89 -4.91 -11.69
CA SER A 157 -29.00 -5.72 -12.18
C SER A 157 -30.32 -5.22 -11.60
N LYS A 158 -31.14 -4.58 -12.45
CA LYS A 158 -32.52 -4.21 -12.05
C LYS A 158 -33.35 -5.45 -11.72
N ALA A 159 -33.12 -6.57 -12.41
CA ALA A 159 -33.80 -7.84 -12.12
C ALA A 159 -33.48 -8.37 -10.71
N GLU A 160 -32.23 -8.22 -10.25
CA GLU A 160 -31.84 -8.54 -8.87
C GLU A 160 -32.49 -7.59 -7.85
N ASN A 161 -32.48 -6.27 -8.12
CA ASN A 161 -33.18 -5.28 -7.29
C ASN A 161 -34.68 -5.63 -7.13
N ASP A 162 -35.36 -5.87 -8.24
CA ASP A 162 -36.80 -6.15 -8.26
C ASP A 162 -37.12 -7.50 -7.59
N MET A 163 -36.24 -8.50 -7.74
CA MET A 163 -36.33 -9.79 -7.06
C MET A 163 -36.17 -9.65 -5.54
N LEU A 164 -35.17 -8.92 -5.07
CA LEU A 164 -34.94 -8.68 -3.63
C LEU A 164 -36.13 -7.93 -3.00
N VAL A 165 -36.67 -6.93 -3.69
CA VAL A 165 -37.89 -6.22 -3.25
C VAL A 165 -39.08 -7.17 -3.15
N ARG A 166 -39.27 -8.05 -4.14
CA ARG A 166 -40.35 -9.05 -4.15
C ARG A 166 -40.24 -10.06 -3.00
N VAL A 167 -39.05 -10.30 -2.44
CA VAL A 167 -38.84 -11.13 -1.24
C VAL A 167 -38.64 -10.32 0.05
N GLY A 168 -39.12 -9.07 0.08
CA GLY A 168 -39.27 -8.29 1.32
C GLY A 168 -38.15 -7.28 1.63
N TRP A 169 -37.17 -7.10 0.75
CA TRP A 169 -36.18 -6.01 0.91
C TRP A 169 -36.81 -4.66 0.55
N ARG A 170 -36.35 -3.58 1.20
CA ARG A 170 -36.74 -2.21 0.83
C ARG A 170 -35.76 -1.68 -0.21
N ALA A 171 -36.25 -1.31 -1.39
CA ALA A 171 -35.46 -0.50 -2.32
C ALA A 171 -35.21 0.89 -1.72
N GLU A 172 -33.99 1.40 -1.90
CA GLU A 172 -33.59 2.76 -1.51
C GLU A 172 -33.22 3.63 -2.73
N GLY A 173 -33.47 3.13 -3.94
CA GLY A 173 -33.20 3.84 -5.19
C GLY A 173 -31.78 3.58 -5.72
N ILE A 174 -31.23 4.59 -6.40
CA ILE A 174 -29.88 4.54 -7.00
C ILE A 174 -28.89 5.04 -5.95
N GLY A 175 -27.97 4.19 -5.51
CA GLY A 175 -26.91 4.57 -4.57
C GLY A 175 -25.82 5.43 -5.24
N TRP A 176 -25.44 5.07 -6.47
CA TRP A 176 -24.50 5.80 -7.31
C TRP A 176 -24.57 5.36 -8.78
N TYR A 177 -23.76 5.99 -9.63
CA TYR A 177 -23.56 5.57 -11.02
C TYR A 177 -22.19 4.96 -11.25
N ALA A 178 -22.11 4.04 -12.19
CA ALA A 178 -20.92 3.32 -12.64
C ALA A 178 -20.60 3.62 -14.12
N ALA A 179 -19.34 3.39 -14.50
CA ALA A 179 -18.80 3.65 -15.83
C ALA A 179 -18.82 2.41 -16.75
N GLY A 180 -18.92 1.19 -16.19
CA GLY A 180 -19.06 -0.05 -16.95
C GLY A 180 -19.85 -1.13 -16.21
N LEU A 181 -20.51 -2.02 -16.96
CA LEU A 181 -21.27 -3.15 -16.42
C LEU A 181 -20.34 -4.25 -15.90
N GLY A 182 -20.75 -4.90 -14.82
CA GLY A 182 -20.09 -6.09 -14.30
C GLY A 182 -20.72 -7.40 -14.75
N HIS A 183 -20.16 -8.50 -14.24
CA HIS A 183 -20.74 -9.84 -14.29
C HIS A 183 -22.11 -9.84 -13.57
N GLY A 184 -23.10 -10.50 -14.17
CA GLY A 184 -24.49 -10.56 -13.66
C GLY A 184 -25.46 -9.52 -14.25
N ALA A 185 -25.01 -8.64 -15.14
CA ALA A 185 -25.89 -7.65 -15.79
C ALA A 185 -26.94 -8.26 -16.75
N ASN A 186 -26.64 -9.40 -17.38
CA ASN A 186 -27.46 -9.98 -18.44
C ASN A 186 -28.24 -11.24 -18.00
N VAL A 187 -29.33 -11.05 -17.24
CA VAL A 187 -30.43 -12.02 -17.18
C VAL A 187 -31.77 -11.29 -17.25
N THR A 188 -32.44 -11.35 -18.39
CA THR A 188 -33.87 -11.03 -18.54
C THR A 188 -34.44 -12.00 -19.59
N PRO A 189 -35.58 -12.67 -19.33
CA PRO A 189 -35.98 -13.83 -20.13
C PRO A 189 -37.00 -13.54 -21.24
N GLY A 190 -36.92 -14.31 -22.33
CA GLY A 190 -38.11 -14.78 -23.05
C GLY A 190 -38.40 -14.23 -24.46
N SER A 191 -38.59 -15.19 -25.37
CA SER A 191 -39.49 -15.14 -26.55
C SER A 191 -39.07 -14.39 -27.85
N SER A 192 -39.24 -15.12 -28.97
CA SER A 192 -39.71 -14.68 -30.31
C SER A 192 -38.94 -13.59 -31.11
N SER A 193 -38.74 -13.69 -32.44
CA SER A 193 -39.01 -14.80 -33.38
C SER A 193 -38.47 -14.51 -34.80
N LYS A 194 -37.81 -15.50 -35.41
CA LYS A 194 -37.53 -15.75 -36.87
C LYS A 194 -37.06 -14.61 -37.82
N PRO A 195 -36.38 -14.95 -38.95
CA PRO A 195 -35.70 -13.98 -39.82
C PRO A 195 -36.47 -13.63 -41.10
N ASN A 196 -36.01 -12.60 -41.84
CA ASN A 196 -35.74 -12.80 -43.27
C ASN A 196 -34.66 -11.89 -43.89
N THR A 197 -34.21 -12.31 -45.08
CA THR A 197 -33.25 -11.75 -46.05
C THR A 197 -33.23 -10.24 -46.33
N GLY A 198 -32.04 -9.71 -46.69
CA GLY A 198 -31.86 -8.48 -47.48
C GLY A 198 -30.40 -8.24 -47.87
N SER A 199 -30.11 -7.85 -49.13
CA SER A 199 -28.75 -7.60 -49.65
C SER A 199 -28.70 -6.28 -50.43
N ASN A 200 -27.65 -5.45 -50.23
CA ASN A 200 -26.77 -4.96 -51.31
C ASN A 200 -25.72 -3.89 -50.90
N SER A 201 -24.71 -3.78 -51.76
CA SER A 201 -23.83 -2.65 -52.16
C SER A 201 -24.18 -1.20 -51.73
N SER A 202 -23.28 -0.21 -51.70
CA SER A 202 -21.80 -0.09 -51.85
C SER A 202 -21.38 1.39 -51.66
N GLY A 203 -20.10 1.72 -51.43
CA GLY A 203 -19.64 3.11 -51.54
C GLY A 203 -18.28 3.45 -50.89
N SER A 204 -17.75 4.64 -51.22
CA SER A 204 -16.58 5.28 -50.61
C SER A 204 -16.81 6.81 -50.64
N ASN A 205 -16.02 7.72 -50.04
CA ASN A 205 -14.65 7.68 -49.51
C ASN A 205 -14.58 8.69 -48.32
N SER A 206 -13.50 9.16 -47.68
CA SER A 206 -12.04 9.09 -47.86
C SER A 206 -11.28 9.32 -46.52
N LYS A 207 -9.96 9.52 -46.59
CA LYS A 207 -9.03 9.94 -45.51
C LYS A 207 -8.68 11.45 -45.65
N PRO A 208 -7.91 12.13 -44.75
CA PRO A 208 -7.00 11.58 -43.71
C PRO A 208 -6.88 12.29 -42.33
N SER A 209 -6.76 11.46 -41.27
CA SER A 209 -5.84 11.65 -40.10
C SER A 209 -6.11 12.82 -39.09
N ASN A 210 -5.64 12.80 -37.84
CA ASN A 210 -4.67 11.91 -37.17
C ASN A 210 -4.92 11.74 -35.64
N PRO A 211 -5.05 10.51 -35.10
CA PRO A 211 -4.82 10.21 -33.68
C PRO A 211 -3.56 9.34 -33.45
N SER A 212 -2.81 9.61 -32.39
CA SER A 212 -1.55 8.91 -32.10
C SER A 212 -1.77 7.47 -31.61
N THR A 213 -1.49 6.49 -32.46
CA THR A 213 -1.30 5.08 -32.07
C THR A 213 0.13 4.64 -32.37
N SER A 214 0.88 4.26 -31.35
CA SER A 214 2.27 3.79 -31.50
C SER A 214 2.32 2.50 -32.34
N LYS A 215 2.93 2.58 -33.52
CA LYS A 215 3.16 1.44 -34.43
C LYS A 215 3.93 0.33 -33.70
N PRO A 216 3.53 -0.95 -33.79
CA PRO A 216 4.26 -2.04 -33.14
C PRO A 216 5.68 -2.14 -33.71
N ILE A 217 6.65 -2.31 -32.81
CA ILE A 217 8.06 -2.51 -33.15
C ILE A 217 8.20 -3.90 -33.76
N SER A 218 8.93 -4.01 -34.88
CA SER A 218 9.30 -5.30 -35.49
C SER A 218 10.67 -5.73 -34.95
N VAL A 219 10.75 -6.96 -34.45
CA VAL A 219 11.93 -7.48 -33.75
C VAL A 219 12.57 -8.63 -34.54
N PRO A 220 13.87 -8.56 -34.89
CA PRO A 220 14.59 -9.68 -35.49
C PRO A 220 14.63 -10.92 -34.58
N TRP A 221 14.58 -12.10 -35.19
CA TRP A 221 14.87 -13.35 -34.48
C TRP A 221 16.28 -13.34 -33.88
N ASN A 222 16.46 -14.12 -32.81
CA ASN A 222 17.69 -14.20 -32.02
C ASN A 222 18.06 -12.91 -31.27
N SER A 223 17.16 -11.91 -31.15
CA SER A 223 17.32 -10.86 -30.14
C SER A 223 17.25 -11.51 -28.74
N THR A 224 18.25 -11.27 -27.89
CA THR A 224 18.46 -12.03 -26.65
C THR A 224 17.34 -11.93 -25.63
N THR A 225 16.59 -10.83 -25.57
CA THR A 225 15.38 -10.68 -24.75
C THR A 225 14.50 -9.54 -25.27
N GLN A 226 13.18 -9.74 -25.26
CA GLN A 226 12.17 -8.72 -25.52
C GLN A 226 11.33 -8.39 -24.28
N LYS A 227 10.70 -7.20 -24.29
CA LYS A 227 9.81 -6.73 -23.22
C LYS A 227 8.43 -6.35 -23.76
N VAL A 228 7.38 -6.68 -23.02
CA VAL A 228 5.99 -6.30 -23.32
C VAL A 228 5.23 -6.03 -22.01
N ARG A 229 4.51 -4.91 -21.89
CA ARG A 229 3.74 -4.67 -20.66
C ARG A 229 2.53 -5.62 -20.56
N PRO A 230 2.09 -6.02 -19.36
CA PRO A 230 0.81 -6.69 -19.16
C PRO A 230 -0.33 -5.97 -19.89
N GLY A 231 -1.17 -6.74 -20.59
CA GLY A 231 -2.26 -6.20 -21.42
C GLY A 231 -1.83 -5.45 -22.69
N LYS A 232 -0.54 -5.43 -23.05
CA LYS A 232 -0.03 -4.85 -24.30
C LYS A 232 0.51 -5.94 -25.24
N THR A 233 0.77 -5.57 -26.49
CA THR A 233 1.23 -6.47 -27.55
C THR A 233 2.58 -6.07 -28.13
N LEU A 234 3.29 -7.07 -28.66
CA LEU A 234 4.56 -6.96 -29.39
C LEU A 234 4.48 -7.84 -30.65
N ASN A 235 5.02 -7.38 -31.77
CA ASN A 235 5.08 -8.17 -33.01
C ASN A 235 6.50 -8.72 -33.21
N LEU A 236 6.65 -10.04 -33.25
CA LEU A 236 7.89 -10.65 -33.72
C LEU A 236 7.99 -10.52 -35.25
N ASN A 237 9.21 -10.45 -35.81
CA ASN A 237 9.39 -10.38 -37.26
C ASN A 237 9.07 -11.73 -37.91
N VAL A 238 7.81 -11.95 -38.30
CA VAL A 238 7.33 -13.21 -38.88
C VAL A 238 7.72 -13.45 -40.35
N ALA A 239 8.61 -12.63 -40.92
CA ALA A 239 9.10 -12.82 -42.28
C ALA A 239 9.70 -14.24 -42.47
N GLY A 240 9.21 -14.98 -43.46
CA GLY A 240 9.60 -16.37 -43.72
C GLY A 240 8.83 -17.43 -42.92
N LEU A 241 8.09 -17.07 -41.87
CA LEU A 241 7.44 -18.02 -40.95
C LEU A 241 5.94 -18.24 -41.21
N LYS A 242 5.50 -18.07 -42.46
CA LYS A 242 4.11 -18.32 -42.87
C LYS A 242 3.80 -19.81 -42.74
N GLY A 243 2.85 -20.17 -41.88
CA GLY A 243 2.50 -21.56 -41.58
C GLY A 243 3.30 -22.17 -40.42
N ALA A 244 4.09 -21.39 -39.68
CA ALA A 244 4.73 -21.86 -38.46
C ALA A 244 3.70 -22.10 -37.33
N THR A 245 3.91 -23.15 -36.53
CA THR A 245 3.16 -23.42 -35.30
C THR A 245 3.78 -22.65 -34.14
N TRP A 246 2.96 -21.89 -33.41
CA TRP A 246 3.41 -20.99 -32.35
C TRP A 246 3.05 -21.50 -30.96
N THR A 247 3.98 -21.45 -30.01
CA THR A 247 3.74 -21.74 -28.59
C THR A 247 4.46 -20.76 -27.66
N SER A 248 4.07 -20.75 -26.38
CA SER A 248 4.74 -20.04 -25.29
C SER A 248 5.04 -21.06 -24.19
N ALA A 249 6.25 -21.03 -23.63
CA ALA A 249 6.68 -21.97 -22.58
C ALA A 249 5.95 -21.74 -21.24
N ARG A 250 5.67 -20.49 -20.88
CA ARG A 250 4.82 -20.06 -19.75
C ARG A 250 3.72 -19.11 -20.28
N PRO A 251 2.58 -19.62 -20.80
CA PRO A 251 1.49 -18.81 -21.33
C PRO A 251 0.92 -17.77 -20.35
N GLN A 252 1.07 -18.02 -19.04
CA GLN A 252 0.69 -17.11 -17.95
C GLN A 252 1.44 -15.78 -18.02
N ALA A 253 2.74 -15.78 -18.38
CA ALA A 253 3.54 -14.57 -18.50
C ALA A 253 3.25 -13.83 -19.82
N ALA A 254 3.25 -14.54 -20.95
CA ALA A 254 2.80 -14.01 -22.23
C ALA A 254 2.28 -15.11 -23.17
N THR A 255 1.25 -14.78 -23.96
CA THR A 255 0.67 -15.65 -25.00
C THR A 255 1.09 -15.18 -26.39
N VAL A 256 1.21 -16.08 -27.37
CA VAL A 256 1.44 -15.74 -28.79
C VAL A 256 0.30 -16.26 -29.66
N ASN A 257 -0.05 -15.55 -30.74
CA ASN A 257 -1.03 -16.01 -31.73
C ASN A 257 -0.36 -16.51 -33.04
N GLN A 258 -1.16 -17.05 -33.96
CA GLN A 258 -0.69 -17.61 -35.24
C GLN A 258 0.04 -16.61 -36.16
N ASN A 259 -0.09 -15.30 -35.89
CA ASN A 259 0.57 -14.22 -36.63
C ASN A 259 1.84 -13.69 -35.91
N GLY A 260 2.34 -14.39 -34.90
CA GLY A 260 3.51 -13.97 -34.11
C GLY A 260 3.31 -12.71 -33.27
N VAL A 261 2.04 -12.33 -33.01
CA VAL A 261 1.71 -11.25 -32.07
C VAL A 261 1.74 -11.85 -30.67
N VAL A 262 2.67 -11.35 -29.85
CA VAL A 262 2.83 -11.69 -28.44
C VAL A 262 2.02 -10.71 -27.59
N THR A 263 1.30 -11.20 -26.59
CA THR A 263 0.51 -10.41 -25.64
C THR A 263 1.04 -10.65 -24.23
N GLY A 264 1.48 -9.60 -23.55
CA GLY A 264 1.86 -9.66 -22.13
C GLY A 264 0.64 -9.91 -21.26
N LYS A 265 0.78 -10.73 -20.21
CA LYS A 265 -0.34 -11.18 -19.37
C LYS A 265 -0.15 -10.78 -17.91
N VAL A 266 0.86 -11.33 -17.23
CA VAL A 266 1.29 -10.94 -15.88
C VAL A 266 2.81 -10.77 -15.85
N VAL A 267 3.36 -10.18 -14.79
CA VAL A 267 4.82 -9.99 -14.71
C VAL A 267 5.55 -11.33 -14.59
N GLY A 268 6.47 -11.60 -15.52
CA GLY A 268 7.24 -12.85 -15.56
C GLY A 268 7.89 -13.10 -16.92
N GLU A 269 8.64 -14.20 -17.01
CA GLU A 269 9.37 -14.59 -18.22
C GLU A 269 8.73 -15.79 -18.94
N THR A 270 8.88 -15.83 -20.26
CA THR A 270 8.57 -16.99 -21.10
C THR A 270 9.48 -17.03 -22.33
N THR A 271 9.61 -18.21 -22.94
CA THR A 271 10.17 -18.34 -24.29
C THR A 271 9.02 -18.55 -25.28
N ILE A 272 8.91 -17.65 -26.24
CA ILE A 272 8.03 -17.81 -27.41
C ILE A 272 8.77 -18.67 -28.44
N ILE A 273 8.08 -19.66 -29.00
CA ILE A 273 8.64 -20.66 -29.91
C ILE A 273 7.81 -20.68 -31.19
N ALA A 274 8.46 -20.70 -32.34
CA ALA A 274 7.85 -20.94 -33.65
C ALA A 274 8.49 -22.17 -34.31
N LYS A 275 7.68 -23.12 -34.77
CA LYS A 275 8.13 -24.33 -35.48
C LYS A 275 7.66 -24.33 -36.92
N LEU A 276 8.57 -24.49 -37.88
CA LEU A 276 8.30 -24.56 -39.31
C LEU A 276 8.98 -25.81 -39.89
N GLY A 277 8.20 -26.86 -40.11
CA GLY A 277 8.76 -28.19 -40.44
C GLY A 277 9.68 -28.69 -39.31
N SER A 278 10.93 -28.99 -39.65
CA SER A 278 11.98 -29.36 -38.69
C SER A 278 12.63 -28.16 -37.99
N GLN A 279 12.48 -26.94 -38.51
CA GLN A 279 13.13 -25.75 -37.95
C GLN A 279 12.36 -25.25 -36.72
N THR A 280 13.10 -24.86 -35.67
CA THR A 280 12.56 -24.25 -34.46
C THR A 280 13.28 -22.94 -34.18
N PHE A 281 12.50 -21.87 -34.02
CA PHE A 281 12.95 -20.52 -33.71
C PHE A 281 12.44 -20.12 -32.32
N SER A 282 13.19 -19.31 -31.57
CA SER A 282 12.81 -18.89 -30.23
C SER A 282 13.10 -17.41 -29.94
N CYS A 283 12.36 -16.85 -28.99
CA CYS A 283 12.56 -15.50 -28.47
C CYS A 283 12.20 -15.46 -26.98
N LYS A 284 13.13 -15.05 -26.11
CA LYS A 284 12.84 -14.80 -24.70
C LYS A 284 12.03 -13.51 -24.57
N VAL A 285 10.87 -13.58 -23.91
CA VAL A 285 9.98 -12.46 -23.65
C VAL A 285 9.78 -12.32 -22.15
N ILE A 286 10.03 -11.13 -21.62
CA ILE A 286 9.66 -10.74 -20.27
C ILE A 286 8.41 -9.87 -20.37
N SER A 287 7.30 -10.31 -19.77
CA SER A 287 6.19 -9.39 -19.53
C SER A 287 6.44 -8.62 -18.24
N ILE A 288 6.42 -7.28 -18.32
CA ILE A 288 6.91 -6.40 -17.25
C ILE A 288 6.38 -4.97 -17.43
N TYR A 289 6.02 -4.28 -16.35
CA TYR A 289 5.64 -2.86 -16.34
C TYR A 289 6.85 -1.94 -16.57
N ASP A 290 6.60 -0.65 -16.82
CA ASP A 290 7.66 0.36 -16.73
C ASP A 290 7.99 0.60 -15.25
N TYR A 291 9.25 0.48 -14.84
CA TYR A 291 9.72 0.94 -13.53
C TYR A 291 10.83 1.96 -13.71
N ARG A 292 10.83 3.01 -12.89
CA ARG A 292 11.97 3.92 -12.69
C ARG A 292 12.11 4.17 -11.20
N LEU A 293 13.30 3.89 -10.67
CA LEU A 293 13.64 4.15 -9.28
C LEU A 293 14.18 5.57 -9.13
N TYR A 294 13.71 6.27 -8.12
CA TYR A 294 14.18 7.59 -7.72
C TYR A 294 14.45 7.59 -6.22
N LEU A 295 15.40 8.42 -5.78
CA LEU A 295 15.62 8.74 -4.37
C LEU A 295 15.11 10.16 -4.15
N LEU A 296 14.46 10.40 -3.01
CA LEU A 296 13.99 11.74 -2.66
C LEU A 296 15.22 12.64 -2.39
N ASN A 297 15.07 13.95 -2.62
CA ASN A 297 16.19 14.91 -2.65
C ASN A 297 17.03 14.94 -1.36
N ASP A 298 16.37 14.68 -0.24
CA ASP A 298 16.86 14.89 1.12
C ASP A 298 16.43 13.66 1.95
N TYR A 299 17.37 12.92 2.55
CA TYR A 299 17.07 11.68 3.27
C TYR A 299 16.59 11.97 4.69
N ALA A 300 15.28 11.97 4.89
CA ALA A 300 14.68 12.59 6.07
C ALA A 300 13.94 11.61 6.99
N HIS A 301 14.67 10.74 7.69
CA HIS A 301 14.50 10.72 9.15
C HIS A 301 15.71 10.13 9.85
N MET A 302 15.92 10.59 11.09
CA MET A 302 16.88 10.03 12.02
C MET A 302 16.26 9.95 13.40
N ASN A 303 15.43 8.93 13.62
CA ASN A 303 15.23 8.47 14.99
C ASN A 303 16.45 7.62 15.37
N ARG A 304 17.10 7.96 16.49
CA ARG A 304 18.33 7.28 16.97
C ARG A 304 18.09 5.80 17.35
N VAL A 305 16.82 5.38 17.38
CA VAL A 305 16.35 4.01 17.65
C VAL A 305 16.38 3.11 16.40
N ASP A 306 16.18 3.66 15.20
CA ASP A 306 15.74 2.87 14.02
C ASP A 306 16.73 2.78 12.86
N GLY A 307 17.77 3.64 12.82
CA GLY A 307 18.81 3.66 11.78
C GLY A 307 18.62 4.76 10.72
N MET A 308 19.39 4.69 9.63
CA MET A 308 19.38 5.74 8.59
C MET A 308 18.22 5.52 7.61
N GLY A 309 17.20 6.39 7.65
CA GLY A 309 16.02 6.27 6.80
C GLY A 309 16.29 6.56 5.31
N VAL A 310 15.99 5.60 4.44
CA VAL A 310 16.14 5.68 2.98
C VAL A 310 14.77 5.75 2.33
N PHE A 311 14.48 6.86 1.67
CA PHE A 311 13.24 7.11 0.93
C PHE A 311 13.44 6.87 -0.56
N ALA A 312 12.62 5.99 -1.12
CA ALA A 312 12.64 5.66 -2.54
C ALA A 312 11.26 5.85 -3.17
N PHE A 313 11.21 6.45 -4.36
CA PHE A 313 10.01 6.50 -5.19
C PHE A 313 10.18 5.60 -6.42
N VAL A 314 9.29 4.61 -6.54
CA VAL A 314 9.19 3.71 -7.68
C VAL A 314 8.09 4.22 -8.59
N LYS A 315 8.47 4.96 -9.64
CA LYS A 315 7.54 5.45 -10.67
C LYS A 315 7.18 4.29 -11.61
N THR A 316 5.90 3.96 -11.71
CA THR A 316 5.45 2.79 -12.49
C THR A 316 3.99 2.88 -12.93
N ASP A 317 3.63 2.12 -13.98
CA ASP A 317 2.26 1.84 -14.39
C ASP A 317 1.68 0.52 -13.82
N ASP A 318 2.42 -0.12 -12.92
CA ASP A 318 2.02 -1.31 -12.16
C ASP A 318 0.91 -0.99 -11.12
N PRO A 319 -0.27 -1.62 -11.18
CA PRO A 319 -1.38 -1.27 -10.30
C PRO A 319 -1.27 -1.84 -8.88
N GLU A 320 -0.46 -2.87 -8.63
CA GLU A 320 -0.47 -3.63 -7.37
C GLU A 320 0.79 -3.35 -6.51
N PRO A 321 0.71 -2.56 -5.42
CA PRO A 321 1.86 -2.27 -4.57
C PRO A 321 2.38 -3.46 -3.75
N LEU A 322 1.48 -4.33 -3.26
CA LEU A 322 1.83 -5.42 -2.34
C LEU A 322 2.83 -6.40 -2.96
N ASP A 323 2.80 -6.52 -4.28
CA ASP A 323 3.74 -7.33 -5.04
C ASP A 323 5.13 -6.70 -5.12
N ILE A 324 5.26 -5.37 -5.04
CA ILE A 324 6.53 -4.65 -5.23
C ILE A 324 7.21 -4.44 -3.87
N GLY A 325 8.40 -4.99 -3.70
CA GLY A 325 9.27 -4.77 -2.54
C GLY A 325 10.46 -3.88 -2.88
N PHE A 326 10.77 -2.94 -1.97
CA PHE A 326 12.05 -2.23 -1.89
C PHE A 326 12.61 -2.39 -0.47
N ASP A 327 13.68 -3.18 -0.33
CA ASP A 327 14.32 -3.53 0.95
C ASP A 327 15.82 -3.79 0.75
N ASN A 328 16.64 -3.74 1.81
CA ASN A 328 18.08 -4.10 1.75
C ASN A 328 18.37 -5.56 2.16
N ARG A 329 17.35 -6.36 2.49
CA ARG A 329 17.43 -7.71 3.10
C ARG A 329 18.24 -7.84 4.40
N GLN A 330 18.96 -6.81 4.84
CA GLN A 330 19.84 -6.82 6.01
C GLN A 330 19.16 -6.24 7.26
N SER A 331 18.27 -5.25 7.07
CA SER A 331 17.40 -4.73 8.13
C SER A 331 15.95 -5.15 7.85
N PRO A 332 15.28 -5.89 8.75
CA PRO A 332 13.86 -6.22 8.61
C PRO A 332 12.95 -5.02 8.89
N ASN A 333 13.50 -3.92 9.40
CA ASN A 333 12.74 -2.72 9.73
C ASN A 333 12.42 -1.94 8.44
N ALA A 334 11.14 -1.63 8.27
CA ALA A 334 10.64 -0.69 7.28
C ALA A 334 9.51 0.13 7.92
N GLY A 335 9.48 1.43 7.64
CA GLY A 335 8.50 2.35 8.21
C GLY A 335 7.40 2.70 7.19
N ALA A 336 6.23 3.08 7.67
CA ALA A 336 5.17 3.57 6.80
C ALA A 336 5.48 5.03 6.37
N PRO A 337 5.65 5.35 5.07
CA PRO A 337 5.97 6.72 4.64
C PRO A 337 4.89 7.76 4.95
N ALA A 338 3.66 7.32 5.29
CA ALA A 338 2.57 8.20 5.69
C ALA A 338 2.72 8.83 7.08
N GLN A 339 3.81 8.53 7.80
CA GLN A 339 4.16 9.25 9.04
C GLN A 339 4.75 10.65 8.78
N PHE A 340 5.06 11.01 7.53
CA PHE A 340 5.65 12.30 7.17
C PHE A 340 4.60 13.24 6.53
N ASP A 341 4.50 14.46 7.04
CA ASP A 341 3.42 15.41 6.72
C ASP A 341 3.47 15.94 5.28
N ASP A 342 4.66 16.05 4.70
CA ASP A 342 4.87 16.44 3.30
C ASP A 342 4.56 15.31 2.30
N ILE A 343 4.67 14.04 2.72
CA ILE A 343 4.02 12.90 2.05
C ILE A 343 2.53 12.86 2.48
N SER A 344 1.85 13.98 2.27
CA SER A 344 0.52 14.26 2.82
C SER A 344 -0.51 13.19 2.46
N GLN A 345 -1.43 12.93 3.40
CA GLN A 345 -2.62 12.10 3.17
C GLN A 345 -3.49 12.57 1.98
N GLN A 346 -3.32 13.82 1.49
CA GLN A 346 -3.99 14.34 0.29
C GLN A 346 -3.42 13.78 -1.03
N ILE A 347 -2.17 13.30 -1.05
CA ILE A 347 -1.50 12.70 -2.23
C ILE A 347 -1.33 11.18 -2.13
N ILE A 348 -1.57 10.62 -0.94
CA ILE A 348 -1.59 9.18 -0.68
C ILE A 348 -2.92 8.60 -1.15
N GLU A 349 -2.85 7.62 -2.05
CA GLU A 349 -4.00 6.81 -2.49
C GLU A 349 -4.21 5.59 -1.56
N GLU A 350 -3.13 5.07 -0.97
CA GLU A 350 -3.14 3.92 -0.06
C GLU A 350 -1.85 3.86 0.78
N THR A 351 -1.91 3.32 2.01
CA THR A 351 -0.73 3.08 2.86
C THR A 351 -0.78 1.68 3.46
N VAL A 352 0.38 1.04 3.50
CA VAL A 352 0.65 -0.18 4.27
C VAL A 352 1.96 0.04 5.04
N SER A 353 2.32 -0.84 5.97
CA SER A 353 3.40 -0.67 6.96
C SER A 353 4.78 -0.31 6.42
N ASN A 354 5.06 -0.50 5.12
CA ASN A 354 6.35 -0.21 4.49
C ASN A 354 6.27 0.67 3.22
N TYR A 355 5.08 1.11 2.78
CA TYR A 355 4.92 1.93 1.57
C TYR A 355 3.68 2.85 1.60
N ALA A 356 3.72 3.88 0.76
CA ALA A 356 2.55 4.69 0.39
C ALA A 356 2.40 4.73 -1.13
N ARG A 357 1.20 4.42 -1.64
CA ARG A 357 0.82 4.62 -3.06
C ARG A 357 0.54 6.09 -3.28
N VAL A 358 1.15 6.66 -4.31
CA VAL A 358 0.98 8.06 -4.71
C VAL A 358 0.73 8.13 -6.22
N LYS A 359 0.24 9.27 -6.71
CA LYS A 359 -0.10 9.46 -8.12
C LYS A 359 1.10 9.13 -9.05
N GLY A 360 1.04 7.97 -9.71
CA GLY A 360 2.05 7.50 -10.67
C GLY A 360 3.17 6.62 -10.10
N GLY A 361 3.03 6.11 -8.87
CA GLY A 361 3.99 5.14 -8.32
C GLY A 361 3.84 4.88 -6.82
N TYR A 362 4.94 4.45 -6.21
CA TYR A 362 4.97 4.01 -4.81
C TYR A 362 6.17 4.60 -4.08
N VAL A 363 5.95 5.18 -2.90
CA VAL A 363 7.01 5.64 -1.99
C VAL A 363 7.26 4.54 -0.96
N TYR A 364 8.54 4.27 -0.66
CA TYR A 364 8.99 3.31 0.34
C TYR A 364 9.89 3.98 1.36
N LEU A 365 9.91 3.44 2.59
CA LEU A 365 10.89 3.77 3.63
C LEU A 365 11.48 2.48 4.21
N THR A 366 12.80 2.35 4.10
CA THR A 366 13.61 1.25 4.65
C THR A 366 14.84 1.83 5.34
N TYR A 367 15.50 1.09 6.23
CA TYR A 367 16.61 1.61 7.04
C TYR A 367 17.96 0.99 6.64
N ALA A 368 18.96 1.85 6.46
CA ALA A 368 20.34 1.47 6.19
C ALA A 368 21.17 1.34 7.48
N THR A 369 22.17 0.46 7.42
CA THR A 369 23.26 0.34 8.40
C THR A 369 24.51 1.09 7.90
N LYS A 370 25.57 1.17 8.72
CA LYS A 370 26.89 1.67 8.31
C LYS A 370 27.49 0.84 7.16
N GLY A 371 28.07 1.51 6.16
CA GLY A 371 28.76 0.90 5.02
C GLY A 371 27.87 0.58 3.82
N ALA A 372 28.36 -0.29 2.93
CA ALA A 372 27.71 -0.64 1.67
C ALA A 372 26.42 -1.46 1.86
N ASN A 373 25.27 -0.81 1.64
CA ASN A 373 23.93 -1.40 1.67
C ASN A 373 23.42 -1.61 0.24
N THR A 374 22.97 -2.82 -0.08
CA THR A 374 22.37 -3.15 -1.39
C THR A 374 20.85 -3.21 -1.28
N PHE A 375 20.15 -2.23 -1.85
CA PHE A 375 18.69 -2.23 -1.92
C PHE A 375 18.21 -2.96 -3.18
N LEU A 376 17.18 -3.76 -2.99
CA LEU A 376 16.57 -4.63 -3.98
C LEU A 376 15.18 -4.09 -4.35
N LEU A 377 15.01 -3.60 -5.58
CA LEU A 377 13.67 -3.45 -6.15
C LEU A 377 13.27 -4.81 -6.76
N SER A 378 12.16 -5.38 -6.30
CA SER A 378 11.72 -6.71 -6.70
C SER A 378 10.21 -6.86 -6.74
N ARG A 379 9.71 -7.85 -7.48
CA ARG A 379 8.30 -8.27 -7.45
C ARG A 379 8.15 -9.67 -6.87
N VAL A 380 7.12 -9.92 -6.07
CA VAL A 380 6.65 -11.27 -5.72
C VAL A 380 6.34 -12.05 -7.02
N ARG A 381 6.73 -13.33 -7.08
CA ARG A 381 6.32 -14.23 -8.18
C ARG A 381 4.89 -14.70 -7.93
N GLU A 382 4.06 -14.73 -8.98
CA GLU A 382 2.62 -15.06 -8.92
C GLU A 382 2.32 -16.42 -8.22
N ASP A 383 3.27 -17.35 -8.26
CA ASP A 383 3.23 -18.67 -7.64
C ASP A 383 3.70 -18.72 -6.18
N GLN A 384 3.94 -17.57 -5.53
CA GLN A 384 4.60 -17.45 -4.21
C GLN A 384 3.93 -16.44 -3.26
N HIS A 385 4.17 -16.60 -1.95
CA HIS A 385 3.73 -15.63 -0.94
C HIS A 385 4.59 -14.36 -0.91
N GLN A 386 4.04 -13.25 -0.39
CA GLN A 386 4.70 -11.93 -0.28
C GLN A 386 6.03 -11.95 0.50
N TYR A 387 6.17 -12.91 1.42
CA TYR A 387 7.36 -13.17 2.25
C TYR A 387 8.30 -14.25 1.67
N SER A 388 8.07 -14.74 0.45
CA SER A 388 8.98 -15.67 -0.22
C SER A 388 10.32 -15.00 -0.54
N ALA A 389 11.41 -15.75 -0.40
CA ALA A 389 12.74 -15.30 -0.78
C ALA A 389 12.90 -15.10 -2.30
N ASP A 390 12.13 -15.86 -3.09
CA ASP A 390 12.19 -15.93 -4.56
C ASP A 390 11.37 -14.82 -5.24
N ARG A 391 11.62 -13.58 -4.83
CA ARG A 391 11.13 -12.40 -5.56
C ARG A 391 11.89 -12.23 -6.88
N PHE A 392 11.16 -11.94 -7.94
CA PHE A 392 11.71 -11.53 -9.24
C PHE A 392 12.39 -10.16 -9.10
N LYS A 393 13.73 -10.13 -9.09
CA LYS A 393 14.53 -8.90 -9.00
C LYS A 393 14.29 -8.02 -10.24
N LEU A 394 13.80 -6.80 -10.02
CA LEU A 394 13.57 -5.78 -11.04
C LEU A 394 14.83 -4.91 -11.23
N ALA A 395 15.49 -4.54 -10.13
CA ALA A 395 16.74 -3.77 -10.11
C ALA A 395 17.48 -3.92 -8.76
N SER A 396 18.73 -3.46 -8.71
CA SER A 396 19.44 -3.14 -7.47
C SER A 396 20.02 -1.73 -7.51
N ILE A 397 20.28 -1.17 -6.32
CA ILE A 397 21.21 -0.07 -6.09
C ILE A 397 22.01 -0.35 -4.83
N THR A 398 23.33 -0.24 -4.93
CA THR A 398 24.22 -0.20 -3.76
C THR A 398 24.48 1.25 -3.38
N MET A 399 24.39 1.57 -2.09
CA MET A 399 24.76 2.87 -1.54
C MET A 399 25.68 2.66 -0.35
N ASP A 400 26.71 3.49 -0.22
CA ASP A 400 27.61 3.47 0.93
C ASP A 400 27.19 4.53 1.96
N PHE A 401 27.04 4.13 3.21
CA PHE A 401 26.59 4.99 4.31
C PHE A 401 27.72 5.25 5.30
N ALA A 402 27.90 6.53 5.63
CA ALA A 402 28.95 6.98 6.53
C ALA A 402 28.83 6.37 7.94
N ASP A 403 29.97 6.32 8.64
CA ASP A 403 30.05 5.86 10.02
C ASP A 403 29.43 6.90 10.98
N TYR A 404 28.10 6.83 11.12
CA TYR A 404 27.33 7.79 11.90
C TYR A 404 27.77 7.81 13.37
N ASP A 405 27.97 6.64 13.98
CA ASP A 405 28.32 6.51 15.39
C ASP A 405 29.69 7.14 15.68
N THR A 406 30.69 6.91 14.82
CA THR A 406 32.00 7.57 14.95
C THR A 406 31.89 9.08 14.79
N ALA A 407 31.07 9.56 13.85
CA ALA A 407 30.85 11.00 13.64
C ALA A 407 30.09 11.66 14.80
N GLU A 408 29.13 10.96 15.42
CA GLU A 408 28.40 11.40 16.61
C GLU A 408 29.33 11.49 17.82
N ASN A 409 30.17 10.47 18.04
CA ASN A 409 31.18 10.49 19.09
C ASN A 409 32.18 11.65 18.92
N GLN A 410 32.65 11.92 17.68
CA GLN A 410 33.55 13.04 17.41
C GLN A 410 32.89 14.41 17.64
N TRP A 411 31.60 14.55 17.33
CA TRP A 411 30.84 15.77 17.64
C TRP A 411 30.64 15.96 19.14
N ILE A 412 30.30 14.89 19.88
CA ILE A 412 30.16 14.90 21.34
C ILE A 412 31.49 15.21 22.03
N ASP A 413 32.61 14.62 21.59
CA ASP A 413 33.95 14.95 22.10
C ASP A 413 34.29 16.43 21.84
N GLY A 414 33.85 16.98 20.70
CA GLY A 414 33.94 18.40 20.40
C GLY A 414 33.15 19.26 21.39
N LEU A 415 31.88 18.93 21.64
CA LEU A 415 31.04 19.64 22.61
C LEU A 415 31.64 19.64 24.02
N ILE A 416 32.15 18.49 24.48
CA ILE A 416 32.75 18.35 25.80
C ILE A 416 34.06 19.15 25.89
N ARG A 417 34.87 19.17 24.83
CA ARG A 417 36.10 19.97 24.76
C ARG A 417 35.81 21.47 24.78
N ASP A 418 34.84 21.93 24.00
CA ASP A 418 34.64 23.36 23.70
C ASP A 418 33.76 24.08 24.75
N HIS A 419 32.86 23.35 25.43
CA HIS A 419 31.91 23.93 26.39
C HIS A 419 32.16 23.52 27.85
N THR A 420 33.21 22.75 28.16
CA THR A 420 33.55 22.37 29.55
C THR A 420 34.98 22.76 29.96
N LYS A 421 35.26 22.69 31.27
CA LYS A 421 36.54 23.07 31.87
C LYS A 421 37.04 21.98 32.82
N PRO A 422 38.37 21.82 32.99
CA PRO A 422 38.94 21.03 34.08
C PRO A 422 38.37 21.48 35.43
N GLY A 423 38.10 20.53 36.33
CA GLY A 423 37.50 20.79 37.64
C GLY A 423 35.96 20.78 37.70
N MET A 424 35.25 20.94 36.57
CA MET A 424 33.78 20.84 36.55
C MET A 424 33.30 19.42 36.88
N THR A 425 32.27 19.32 37.73
CA THR A 425 31.50 18.10 37.99
C THR A 425 30.74 17.63 36.74
N PRO A 426 30.32 16.34 36.67
CA PRO A 426 29.50 15.85 35.56
C PRO A 426 28.22 16.66 35.31
N VAL A 427 27.59 17.17 36.39
CA VAL A 427 26.39 18.01 36.32
C VAL A 427 26.69 19.37 35.71
N GLU A 428 27.75 20.06 36.13
CA GLU A 428 28.13 21.37 35.55
C GLU A 428 28.50 21.24 34.07
N LYS A 429 29.17 20.15 33.68
CA LYS A 429 29.48 19.84 32.28
C LYS A 429 28.23 19.63 31.44
N MET A 430 27.26 18.85 31.95
CA MET A 430 26.00 18.63 31.27
C MET A 430 25.16 19.91 31.14
N ASN A 431 25.12 20.74 32.20
CA ASN A 431 24.43 22.02 32.16
C ASN A 431 25.04 22.93 31.09
N ALA A 432 26.37 23.16 31.11
CA ALA A 432 27.02 24.05 30.14
C ALA A 432 26.84 23.62 28.67
N ILE A 433 26.80 22.31 28.40
CA ILE A 433 26.51 21.78 27.06
C ILE A 433 25.02 21.89 26.72
N ALA A 434 24.11 21.64 27.67
CA ALA A 434 22.67 21.80 27.48
C ALA A 434 22.26 23.28 27.27
N ASP A 435 22.90 24.22 27.97
CA ASP A 435 22.68 25.66 27.82
C ASP A 435 23.09 26.14 26.42
N TYR A 436 24.23 25.66 25.90
CA TYR A 436 24.65 25.92 24.51
C TYR A 436 23.70 25.28 23.48
N LEU A 437 23.30 24.02 23.70
CA LEU A 437 22.44 23.25 22.79
C LEU A 437 20.94 23.60 22.87
N GLY A 438 20.52 24.35 23.89
CA GLY A 438 19.14 24.78 24.10
C GLY A 438 18.73 26.01 23.27
N PRO A 439 17.42 26.35 23.24
CA PRO A 439 16.84 27.32 22.31
C PRO A 439 17.27 28.78 22.53
N PHE A 440 18.03 29.04 23.59
CA PHE A 440 18.60 30.35 23.91
C PHE A 440 20.14 30.38 23.80
N GLY A 441 20.77 29.31 23.32
CA GLY A 441 22.21 29.18 23.17
C GLY A 441 22.70 29.29 21.71
N ASP A 442 23.97 29.65 21.54
CA ASP A 442 24.61 29.91 20.23
C ASP A 442 24.82 28.67 19.34
N SER A 443 24.20 27.53 19.66
CA SER A 443 24.32 26.31 18.85
C SER A 443 23.62 26.38 17.50
N GLY A 444 22.69 27.32 17.31
CA GLY A 444 22.01 27.58 16.04
C GLY A 444 21.05 26.48 15.58
N PHE A 445 20.63 25.57 16.48
CA PHE A 445 19.60 24.58 16.16
C PHE A 445 18.23 25.23 15.95
N THR A 446 17.42 24.59 15.12
CA THR A 446 15.96 24.77 15.05
C THR A 446 15.29 23.61 15.78
N TYR A 447 14.25 23.88 16.55
CA TYR A 447 13.58 22.90 17.41
C TYR A 447 12.10 22.81 17.06
N ASN A 448 11.50 21.62 17.22
CA ASN A 448 10.05 21.44 17.27
C ASN A 448 9.31 22.23 16.15
N LEU A 449 9.59 21.88 14.88
CA LEU A 449 8.93 22.54 13.75
C LEU A 449 7.44 22.19 13.71
N SER A 450 6.66 23.11 13.17
CA SER A 450 5.20 22.97 13.06
C SER A 450 4.66 23.51 11.74
N TYR A 451 3.46 23.08 11.37
CA TYR A 451 2.69 23.67 10.27
C TYR A 451 1.27 24.00 10.73
N ILE A 452 0.57 24.84 9.98
CA ILE A 452 -0.83 25.18 10.21
C ILE A 452 -1.69 24.49 9.14
N ASP A 453 -2.73 23.76 9.56
CA ASP A 453 -3.67 23.07 8.67
C ASP A 453 -4.73 24.01 8.06
N GLU A 454 -5.51 23.46 7.12
CA GLU A 454 -6.63 24.15 6.45
C GLU A 454 -7.77 24.59 7.41
N ASN A 455 -7.74 24.16 8.66
CA ASN A 455 -8.68 24.52 9.73
C ASN A 455 -8.04 25.48 10.77
N SER A 456 -6.87 26.05 10.46
CA SER A 456 -6.07 26.90 11.35
C SER A 456 -5.58 26.22 12.64
N ARG A 457 -5.42 24.89 12.65
CA ARG A 457 -4.77 24.17 13.77
C ARG A 457 -3.27 24.04 13.51
N GLN A 458 -2.47 24.24 14.55
CA GLN A 458 -1.02 24.03 14.50
C GLN A 458 -0.69 22.58 14.89
N HIS A 459 0.13 21.92 14.08
CA HIS A 459 0.58 20.53 14.27
C HIS A 459 2.10 20.47 14.22
N ALA A 460 2.72 19.50 14.90
CA ALA A 460 4.14 19.20 14.72
C ALA A 460 4.43 18.79 13.26
N ALA A 461 5.63 19.06 12.76
CA ALA A 461 6.02 18.77 11.38
C ALA A 461 7.16 17.73 11.32
N MET A 462 6.86 16.52 10.86
CA MET A 462 7.87 15.51 10.52
C MET A 462 7.96 15.39 9.00
N LEU A 463 9.05 15.86 8.41
CA LEU A 463 9.21 15.97 6.95
C LEU A 463 10.05 14.83 6.36
N ALA A 464 9.64 14.31 5.20
CA ALA A 464 10.39 13.39 4.36
C ALA A 464 11.35 14.10 3.38
N THR A 465 11.28 15.43 3.26
CA THR A 465 12.05 16.21 2.27
C THR A 465 12.47 17.60 2.78
N GLY A 466 13.35 18.27 2.02
CA GLY A 466 13.61 19.70 2.13
C GLY A 466 15.03 20.05 2.61
N PRO A 467 15.47 21.31 2.45
CA PRO A 467 16.88 21.70 2.59
C PRO A 467 17.46 21.55 4.00
N LYS A 468 16.63 21.44 5.04
CA LYS A 468 17.05 21.12 6.43
C LYS A 468 17.13 19.62 6.71
N MET A 469 16.79 18.76 5.75
CA MET A 469 16.79 17.29 5.87
C MET A 469 17.81 16.61 4.94
N SER A 470 18.84 17.34 4.53
CA SER A 470 19.92 16.85 3.67
C SER A 470 20.69 15.66 4.26
N LYS A 471 21.52 15.02 3.43
CA LYS A 471 22.37 13.82 3.72
C LYS A 471 23.29 13.93 4.95
N GLN A 472 23.37 15.08 5.59
CA GLN A 472 24.23 15.36 6.74
C GLN A 472 23.65 14.81 8.05
N PRO A 473 24.45 14.65 9.12
CA PRO A 473 23.94 14.31 10.45
C PRO A 473 23.11 15.44 11.08
N PHE A 474 22.29 15.13 12.09
CA PHE A 474 21.35 16.10 12.68
C PHE A 474 22.06 17.33 13.26
N TRP A 475 23.27 17.18 13.81
CA TRP A 475 24.07 18.28 14.36
C TRP A 475 24.69 19.20 13.30
N GLN A 476 24.77 18.76 12.03
CA GLN A 476 25.14 19.61 10.90
C GLN A 476 23.90 20.21 10.22
N ARG A 477 22.79 19.47 10.14
CA ARG A 477 21.47 20.00 9.74
C ARG A 477 20.94 21.07 10.68
N LYS A 478 21.41 21.08 11.93
CA LYS A 478 20.96 21.98 13.01
C LYS A 478 19.43 21.90 13.17
N TYR A 479 18.91 20.67 13.13
CA TYR A 479 17.50 20.37 13.38
C TYR A 479 17.36 19.12 14.24
N TRP A 480 16.52 19.20 15.26
CA TRP A 480 16.11 18.08 16.12
C TRP A 480 14.85 18.43 16.91
N ASP A 481 14.31 17.42 17.58
CA ASP A 481 13.05 17.44 18.31
C ASP A 481 13.16 16.61 19.61
N SER A 482 12.03 16.47 20.31
CA SER A 482 11.91 15.73 21.56
C SER A 482 12.06 14.20 21.43
N ALA A 483 12.17 13.63 20.23
CA ALA A 483 12.55 12.23 20.04
C ALA A 483 14.08 12.09 19.88
N VAL A 484 14.71 13.02 19.15
CA VAL A 484 16.16 12.98 18.84
C VAL A 484 17.02 13.51 20.00
N SER A 485 16.73 14.72 20.51
CA SER A 485 17.64 15.41 21.44
C SER A 485 17.89 14.68 22.77
N PRO A 486 16.93 13.95 23.37
CA PRO A 486 17.17 13.20 24.61
C PRO A 486 18.11 12.01 24.41
N GLY A 487 18.12 11.41 23.21
CA GLY A 487 19.07 10.36 22.86
C GLY A 487 20.51 10.87 22.78
N ALA A 488 20.70 12.08 22.25
CA ALA A 488 22.01 12.74 22.18
C ALA A 488 22.51 13.21 23.56
N LEU A 489 21.64 13.83 24.37
CA LEU A 489 21.97 14.28 25.73
C LEU A 489 22.37 13.11 26.65
N ALA A 490 21.70 11.96 26.53
CA ALA A 490 22.07 10.77 27.29
C ALA A 490 23.47 10.24 26.91
N ASP A 491 23.87 10.34 25.64
CA ASP A 491 25.21 9.95 25.20
C ASP A 491 26.29 10.96 25.59
N ILE A 492 26.01 12.27 25.52
CA ILE A 492 26.89 13.31 26.06
C ILE A 492 27.15 13.05 27.55
N ALA A 493 26.11 12.75 28.34
CA ALA A 493 26.25 12.37 29.74
C ALA A 493 27.11 11.10 29.90
N ASN A 494 26.81 10.02 29.18
CA ASN A 494 27.59 8.78 29.22
C ASN A 494 29.07 8.98 28.81
N ARG A 495 29.36 9.92 27.91
CA ARG A 495 30.72 10.28 27.46
C ARG A 495 31.48 11.14 28.47
N ILE A 496 30.78 12.00 29.23
CA ILE A 496 31.34 12.76 30.35
C ILE A 496 31.72 11.84 31.51
N GLY A 497 30.91 10.83 31.79
CA GLY A 497 31.11 9.86 32.88
C GLY A 497 30.96 10.45 34.29
N GLY A 498 31.29 9.65 35.31
CA GLY A 498 31.22 10.06 36.72
C GLY A 498 29.83 10.00 37.37
N TRP A 499 28.88 9.31 36.75
CA TRP A 499 27.51 9.08 37.24
C TRP A 499 27.39 7.78 38.06
N ASP A 500 26.36 7.68 38.88
CA ASP A 500 26.06 6.49 39.71
C ASP A 500 25.56 5.30 38.87
N GLY A 501 25.30 5.51 37.58
CA GLY A 501 24.81 4.51 36.62
C GLY A 501 24.78 5.06 35.20
N LYS A 502 24.38 4.25 34.21
CA LYS A 502 24.29 4.69 32.81
C LYS A 502 23.19 5.76 32.65
N ALA A 503 23.51 6.89 32.04
CA ALA A 503 22.55 7.91 31.66
C ALA A 503 21.63 7.39 30.52
N THR A 504 20.35 7.77 30.53
CA THR A 504 19.35 7.26 29.58
C THR A 504 18.37 8.31 29.12
N SER A 505 17.87 8.19 27.89
CA SER A 505 16.61 8.85 27.51
C SER A 505 15.42 8.18 28.20
N MET A 506 14.39 8.97 28.51
CA MET A 506 13.10 8.48 29.04
C MET A 506 12.12 8.03 27.95
N TYR A 507 12.57 7.94 26.70
CA TYR A 507 11.78 7.44 25.58
C TYR A 507 11.26 6.02 25.89
N HIS A 508 9.95 5.82 25.74
CA HIS A 508 9.19 4.62 26.17
C HIS A 508 9.23 4.26 27.68
N LYS A 509 9.86 5.05 28.56
CA LYS A 509 9.87 4.79 30.02
C LYS A 509 8.66 5.38 30.76
N TYR A 510 7.89 6.25 30.10
CA TYR A 510 6.69 6.83 30.69
C TYR A 510 5.57 5.80 30.84
N GLN A 511 4.95 5.78 32.03
CA GLN A 511 3.70 5.04 32.24
C GLN A 511 2.62 5.55 31.27
N TRP A 512 1.99 4.63 30.53
CA TRP A 512 0.94 4.95 29.57
C TRP A 512 -0.16 5.82 30.21
N GLY A 513 -0.47 6.95 29.59
CA GLY A 513 -1.47 7.91 30.08
C GLY A 513 -1.00 8.88 31.16
N SER A 514 0.27 8.86 31.60
CA SER A 514 0.82 9.87 32.53
C SER A 514 0.89 11.27 31.88
N THR A 515 1.03 12.32 32.68
CA THR A 515 1.19 13.70 32.17
C THR A 515 2.38 13.83 31.22
N ASP A 516 3.51 13.18 31.53
CA ASP A 516 4.70 13.22 30.68
C ASP A 516 4.51 12.42 29.39
N TRP A 517 3.79 11.29 29.45
CA TRP A 517 3.37 10.54 28.25
C TRP A 517 2.42 11.38 27.37
N GLN A 518 1.46 12.09 27.96
CA GLN A 518 0.51 12.95 27.25
C GLN A 518 1.19 14.17 26.60
N ARG A 519 2.29 14.67 27.17
CA ARG A 519 3.07 15.80 26.63
C ARG A 519 3.95 15.42 25.43
N TRP A 520 4.20 14.13 25.19
CA TRP A 520 5.13 13.64 24.15
C TRP A 520 6.57 14.20 24.23
N HIS A 521 6.94 14.82 25.36
CA HIS A 521 8.23 15.47 25.55
C HIS A 521 9.19 14.60 26.37
N SER A 522 10.26 14.12 25.74
CA SER A 522 11.23 13.23 26.39
C SER A 522 12.42 13.98 27.00
N TYR A 523 12.97 13.44 28.09
CA TYR A 523 14.17 13.95 28.76
C TYR A 523 15.31 12.93 28.76
N ALA A 524 16.56 13.40 28.83
CA ALA A 524 17.69 12.60 29.26
C ALA A 524 17.82 12.68 30.78
N THR A 525 18.14 11.57 31.44
CA THR A 525 18.38 11.52 32.89
C THR A 525 19.66 10.79 33.25
N ALA A 526 20.28 11.21 34.36
CA ALA A 526 21.42 10.57 34.99
C ALA A 526 21.36 10.78 36.51
N THR A 527 21.99 9.90 37.29
CA THR A 527 22.05 10.01 38.76
C THR A 527 23.46 10.37 39.19
N TYR A 528 23.60 11.31 40.14
CA TYR A 528 24.88 11.75 40.69
C TYR A 528 24.75 11.95 42.20
N HIS A 529 25.51 11.18 42.99
CA HIS A 529 25.46 11.11 44.45
C HIS A 529 24.02 10.89 44.99
N GLY A 530 23.31 9.93 44.40
CA GLY A 530 21.96 9.53 44.79
C GLY A 530 20.83 10.46 44.32
N LYS A 531 21.14 11.55 43.60
CA LYS A 531 20.16 12.49 43.07
C LYS A 531 20.01 12.35 41.55
N GLU A 532 18.78 12.22 41.08
CA GLU A 532 18.47 12.29 39.64
C GLU A 532 18.57 13.74 39.13
N TYR A 533 19.18 13.89 37.95
CA TYR A 533 19.22 15.10 37.15
C TYR A 533 18.54 14.82 35.80
N ARG A 534 17.90 15.85 35.22
CA ARG A 534 17.15 15.76 33.96
C ARG A 534 17.52 16.91 33.05
N TRP A 535 17.66 16.63 31.75
CA TRP A 535 17.91 17.63 30.71
C TRP A 535 16.98 17.41 29.52
N SER A 536 16.45 18.51 28.98
CA SER A 536 15.98 18.62 27.60
C SER A 536 16.49 19.93 27.04
N VAL A 537 16.72 19.94 25.72
CA VAL A 537 17.11 21.11 24.93
C VAL A 537 16.07 21.44 23.86
N CYS A 538 15.02 20.62 23.74
CA CYS A 538 13.83 20.97 22.99
C CYS A 538 12.87 21.70 23.96
N PRO A 539 12.29 22.87 23.60
CA PRO A 539 11.23 23.49 24.38
C PRO A 539 9.88 22.78 24.20
N ASP A 540 8.96 22.96 25.14
CA ASP A 540 7.60 22.38 25.09
C ASP A 540 6.77 22.97 23.93
N ASP A 541 7.02 24.24 23.57
CA ASP A 541 6.36 24.95 22.45
C ASP A 541 7.09 24.80 21.11
N PHE A 542 6.39 25.08 20.01
CA PHE A 542 6.95 25.07 18.65
C PHE A 542 7.82 26.31 18.38
N THR A 543 9.09 26.14 17.98
CA THR A 543 9.99 27.31 17.72
C THR A 543 9.92 27.84 16.29
N GLY A 544 9.18 27.17 15.39
CA GLY A 544 8.99 27.65 14.02
C GLY A 544 7.75 27.08 13.37
N VAL A 545 7.05 27.93 12.62
CA VAL A 545 5.95 27.55 11.71
C VAL A 545 6.48 27.55 10.28
N ILE A 546 6.23 26.46 9.55
CA ILE A 546 6.58 26.27 8.15
C ILE A 546 5.34 26.01 7.29
N THR A 547 5.46 26.29 6.00
CA THR A 547 4.53 25.79 4.98
C THR A 547 5.00 24.42 4.51
N LEU A 548 4.15 23.39 4.58
CA LEU A 548 4.49 22.07 4.04
C LEU A 548 4.77 22.15 2.53
N PRO A 549 5.85 21.55 2.02
CA PRO A 549 6.11 21.50 0.59
C PRO A 549 5.09 20.60 -0.12
N LYS A 550 4.54 21.08 -1.24
CA LYS A 550 3.58 20.32 -2.05
C LYS A 550 4.33 19.38 -2.99
N LEU A 551 4.57 18.15 -2.53
CA LEU A 551 5.28 17.13 -3.30
C LEU A 551 4.45 16.64 -4.50
N ASP A 552 4.94 16.88 -5.71
CA ASP A 552 4.40 16.28 -6.94
C ASP A 552 5.26 15.11 -7.40
N PHE A 553 4.76 13.88 -7.16
CA PHE A 553 5.41 12.66 -7.62
C PHE A 553 5.26 12.39 -9.12
N THR A 554 4.42 13.16 -9.84
CA THR A 554 4.34 13.07 -11.31
C THR A 554 5.51 13.78 -11.99
N ASN A 555 6.01 14.87 -11.40
CA ASN A 555 7.24 15.56 -11.83
C ASN A 555 8.49 15.05 -11.07
N PRO A 556 9.41 14.30 -11.73
CA PRO A 556 10.61 13.80 -11.07
C PRO A 556 11.76 14.83 -10.97
N SER A 557 11.58 16.09 -11.37
CA SER A 557 12.69 17.07 -11.47
C SER A 557 13.38 17.41 -10.15
N TRP A 558 12.73 17.12 -9.02
CA TRP A 558 13.26 17.31 -7.66
C TRP A 558 13.81 16.02 -7.04
N MET A 559 13.82 14.90 -7.76
CA MET A 559 14.27 13.61 -7.25
C MET A 559 15.56 13.17 -7.94
N TYR A 560 16.42 12.42 -7.24
CA TYR A 560 17.60 11.83 -7.86
C TYR A 560 17.22 10.57 -8.64
N PRO A 561 17.38 10.52 -9.97
CA PRO A 561 17.11 9.32 -10.75
C PRO A 561 18.18 8.26 -10.46
N VAL A 562 17.74 7.04 -10.13
CA VAL A 562 18.65 5.90 -9.99
C VAL A 562 18.80 5.20 -11.33
N THR A 563 20.04 5.11 -11.80
CA THR A 563 20.41 4.18 -12.88
C THR A 563 20.25 2.76 -12.35
N MET A 564 19.06 2.18 -12.55
CA MET A 564 18.81 0.78 -12.24
C MET A 564 19.78 -0.10 -13.03
N GLU A 565 20.63 -0.85 -12.33
CA GLU A 565 21.54 -1.80 -12.95
C GLU A 565 20.75 -2.80 -13.80
N LYS A 566 21.05 -2.87 -15.10
CA LYS A 566 20.57 -3.98 -15.92
C LYS A 566 21.24 -5.25 -15.40
N MET A 567 20.45 -6.17 -14.88
CA MET A 567 20.99 -7.50 -14.59
C MET A 567 21.55 -8.14 -15.88
N PRO A 568 22.64 -8.91 -15.79
CA PRO A 568 23.08 -9.80 -16.85
C PRO A 568 21.93 -10.72 -17.31
N SER A 569 22.03 -11.25 -18.52
CA SER A 569 21.05 -12.19 -19.09
C SER A 569 20.97 -13.54 -18.36
N GLU A 570 21.83 -13.76 -17.36
CA GLU A 570 22.12 -15.04 -16.71
C GLU A 570 21.23 -15.28 -15.47
N LEU A 571 19.91 -15.20 -15.67
CA LEU A 571 18.93 -15.93 -14.84
C LEU A 571 18.19 -16.97 -15.68
N SER A 572 18.96 -17.74 -16.44
CA SER A 572 18.63 -19.11 -16.78
C SER A 572 19.08 -20.02 -15.62
N HIS A 573 18.19 -20.90 -15.15
CA HIS A 573 18.43 -21.86 -14.06
C HIS A 573 18.48 -21.25 -12.64
N PHE A 574 17.30 -21.01 -12.07
CA PHE A 574 16.82 -21.74 -10.87
C PHE A 574 15.31 -21.95 -11.02
#